data_AF-A0AB39UCF7-F1
#
_entry.id   AF-A0AB39UCF7-F1
#
_cell.length_a   1.000
_cell.length_b   1.000
_cell.length_c   1.000
_cell.angle_alpha   90.00
_cell.angle_beta   90.00
_cell.angle_gamma   90.00
#
_symmetry.space_group_name_H-M   'P 1'
#
loop_
_entity.id
_entity.type
_entity.pdbx_description
1 polymer ?
#
loop_
_entity_poly.entity_id
_entity_poly.type
_entity_poly.pdbx_seq_one_letter_code
_entity_poly.pdbx_strand_id
1 'polypeptide(L)'
;MIIAGIASIVALVVVVALIWWAEGSWKRTQAAMEASTSSEASLSSSIENSSKSSDTASSTSTDASLSSSSDETSQTQDSTASSSQSSASDSDDAVATDPTTTSQSTKNGKTVAQVQLTWWDAESAGIQANGAVNNVVETGGTCTLTATKGSVSRSVSREATVNATNTSCGEITIPRSQLAVGNWTIRLSYSSSKSQGVSGSQTVNVAD
;
A
#
# COMPACT_ATOMS: atom_id res chain seq x y z
N MET A 1 -9.22 21.65 45.94
CA MET A 1 -8.98 22.30 44.63
C MET A 1 -7.52 22.16 44.18
N ILE A 2 -6.99 20.93 44.05
CA ILE A 2 -5.60 20.69 43.55
C ILE A 2 -5.58 19.58 42.47
N ILE A 3 -6.60 18.72 42.42
CA ILE A 3 -6.64 17.55 41.52
C ILE A 3 -6.97 17.94 40.07
N ALA A 4 -7.64 19.08 39.84
CA ALA A 4 -7.99 19.55 38.49
C ALA A 4 -6.81 20.15 37.69
N GLY A 5 -5.70 20.53 38.35
CA GLY A 5 -4.54 21.14 37.67
C GLY A 5 -3.62 20.13 36.98
N ILE A 6 -3.57 18.89 37.50
CA ILE A 6 -2.62 17.87 37.03
C ILE A 6 -3.04 17.32 35.66
N ALA A 7 -4.35 17.19 35.41
CA ALA A 7 -4.87 16.69 34.14
C ALA A 7 -4.53 17.61 32.95
N SER A 8 -4.57 18.94 33.14
CA SER A 8 -4.22 19.89 32.08
C SER A 8 -2.73 19.88 31.74
N ILE A 9 -1.86 19.68 32.74
CA ILE A 9 -0.42 19.61 32.51
C ILE A 9 -0.05 18.34 31.73
N VAL A 10 -0.66 17.21 32.07
CA VAL A 10 -0.42 15.95 31.34
C VAL A 10 -0.89 16.05 29.88
N ALA A 11 -2.04 16.68 29.62
CA ALA A 11 -2.54 16.88 28.26
C ALA A 11 -1.59 17.74 27.41
N LEU A 12 -1.05 18.83 27.98
CA LEU A 12 -0.09 19.69 27.27
C LEU A 12 1.23 18.97 26.98
N VAL A 13 1.75 18.17 27.91
CA VAL A 13 2.98 17.40 27.71
C VAL A 13 2.81 16.36 26.59
N VAL A 14 1.65 15.68 26.53
CA VAL A 14 1.34 14.71 25.46
C VAL A 14 1.25 15.39 24.09
N VAL A 15 0.59 16.55 23.99
CA VAL A 15 0.48 17.28 22.73
C VAL A 15 1.86 17.75 22.24
N VAL A 16 2.69 18.27 23.13
CA VAL A 16 4.06 18.69 22.77
C VAL A 16 4.89 17.47 22.33
N ALA A 17 4.81 16.34 23.03
CA ALA A 17 5.54 15.13 22.64
C ALA A 17 5.11 14.60 21.26
N LEU A 18 3.83 14.68 20.91
CA LEU A 18 3.31 14.28 19.59
C LEU A 18 3.77 15.21 18.46
N ILE A 19 3.87 16.52 18.72
CA ILE A 19 4.41 17.50 17.77
C ILE A 19 5.90 17.22 17.51
N TRP A 20 6.69 17.00 18.57
CA TRP A 20 8.11 16.67 18.44
C TRP A 20 8.35 15.30 17.79
N TRP A 21 7.43 14.33 17.94
CA TRP A 21 7.51 13.05 17.26
C TRP A 21 7.23 13.15 15.75
N ALA A 22 6.28 14.01 15.35
CA ALA A 22 5.93 14.21 13.95
C ALA A 22 7.11 14.78 13.13
N GLU A 23 7.87 15.73 13.68
CA GLU A 23 9.02 16.35 13.02
C GLU A 23 10.25 15.42 12.92
N GLY A 24 10.35 14.41 13.80
CA GLY A 24 11.42 13.40 13.76
C GLY A 24 11.27 12.37 12.64
N SER A 25 10.04 12.16 12.14
CA SER A 25 9.75 11.12 11.13
C SER A 25 10.26 11.47 9.73
N TRP A 26 10.38 12.76 9.38
CA TRP A 26 10.76 13.20 8.04
C TRP A 26 12.27 13.17 7.75
N LYS A 27 13.11 13.12 8.79
CA LYS A 27 14.58 13.05 8.60
C LYS A 27 15.06 11.68 8.09
N ARG A 28 14.24 10.62 8.14
CA ARG A 28 14.61 9.30 7.61
C ARG A 28 14.40 9.14 6.10
N THR A 29 13.58 9.98 5.49
CA THR A 29 13.24 9.88 4.06
C THR A 29 14.16 10.62 3.11
N GLN A 30 15.01 11.55 3.60
CA GLN A 30 16.02 12.20 2.73
C GLN A 30 17.21 11.29 2.40
N ALA A 31 17.57 10.34 3.26
CA ALA A 31 18.68 9.42 3.00
C ALA A 31 18.39 8.40 1.87
N ALA A 32 17.13 8.22 1.48
CA ALA A 32 16.74 7.27 0.43
C ALA A 32 16.65 7.91 -0.98
N MET A 33 16.64 9.23 -1.10
CA MET A 33 16.45 9.92 -2.38
C MET A 33 17.76 10.36 -3.08
N GLU A 34 18.91 10.32 -2.40
CA GLU A 34 20.21 10.64 -3.03
C GLU A 34 20.85 9.44 -3.77
N ALA A 35 20.27 8.24 -3.70
CA ALA A 35 20.86 7.05 -4.31
C ALA A 35 20.44 6.77 -5.77
N SER A 36 19.66 7.64 -6.43
CA SER A 36 19.12 7.33 -7.78
C SER A 36 19.28 8.41 -8.86
N THR A 37 20.05 9.47 -8.61
CA THR A 37 20.26 10.54 -9.61
C THR A 37 21.75 10.71 -9.96
N SER A 38 22.43 9.61 -10.30
CA SER A 38 23.81 9.68 -10.78
C SER A 38 24.12 8.51 -11.70
N SER A 39 23.64 8.54 -12.95
CA SER A 39 24.16 7.66 -14.00
C SER A 39 24.15 8.24 -15.42
N GLU A 40 23.55 9.40 -15.72
CA GLU A 40 23.54 9.93 -17.09
C GLU A 40 23.89 11.43 -17.16
N ALA A 41 25.18 11.75 -16.98
CA ALA A 41 25.76 13.02 -17.45
C ALA A 41 27.28 12.90 -17.59
N SER A 42 27.75 11.87 -18.30
CA SER A 42 29.15 11.77 -18.72
C SER A 42 29.21 12.18 -20.18
N LEU A 43 29.67 13.40 -20.45
CA LEU A 43 30.39 13.86 -21.65
C LEU A 43 30.27 15.39 -21.73
N SER A 44 31.13 16.12 -21.00
CA SER A 44 31.86 17.27 -21.55
C SER A 44 32.79 17.88 -20.49
N SER A 45 33.96 18.29 -20.96
CA SER A 45 34.80 19.35 -20.39
C SER A 45 35.86 18.93 -19.35
N SER A 46 36.90 18.28 -19.88
CA SER A 46 38.23 18.21 -19.28
C SER A 46 38.97 19.54 -19.48
N ILE A 47 39.13 20.39 -18.45
CA ILE A 47 40.21 21.39 -18.39
C ILE A 47 40.62 21.66 -16.94
N GLU A 48 41.89 21.34 -16.65
CA GLU A 48 42.85 21.86 -15.66
C GLU A 48 42.33 22.60 -14.40
N ASN A 49 42.76 22.17 -13.20
CA ASN A 49 43.98 22.72 -12.58
C ASN A 49 44.21 22.15 -11.16
N SER A 50 45.37 21.54 -11.00
CA SER A 50 46.26 21.42 -9.84
C SER A 50 45.83 22.01 -8.48
N SER A 51 45.87 21.19 -7.41
CA SER A 51 46.94 21.25 -6.38
C SER A 51 46.56 20.57 -5.04
N LYS A 52 47.35 19.55 -4.69
CA LYS A 52 48.11 19.42 -3.41
C LYS A 52 47.47 18.73 -2.18
N SER A 53 47.98 17.51 -1.96
CA SER A 53 48.46 16.88 -0.70
C SER A 53 47.44 16.44 0.37
N SER A 54 47.32 15.12 0.60
CA SER A 54 48.00 14.29 1.64
C SER A 54 47.15 14.29 2.93
N ASP A 55 46.58 13.17 3.41
CA ASP A 55 47.22 12.07 4.16
C ASP A 55 46.21 10.90 4.30
N THR A 56 46.56 9.64 4.01
CA THR A 56 47.32 8.63 4.79
C THR A 56 46.48 7.84 5.81
N ALA A 57 46.24 6.56 5.45
CA ALA A 57 46.14 5.34 6.29
C ALA A 57 44.98 5.20 7.30
N SER A 58 44.52 4.01 7.70
CA SER A 58 44.49 2.61 7.23
C SER A 58 43.79 1.80 8.34
N SER A 59 43.15 0.69 7.99
CA SER A 59 42.83 -0.47 8.86
C SER A 59 41.81 -0.25 10.00
N THR A 60 40.85 -1.15 10.27
CA THR A 60 41.13 -2.49 10.79
C THR A 60 39.83 -3.31 10.87
N SER A 61 39.95 -4.59 10.52
CA SER A 61 38.96 -5.66 10.59
C SER A 61 38.61 -6.10 12.01
N THR A 62 37.38 -6.57 12.25
CA THR A 62 36.99 -7.51 13.34
C THR A 62 35.65 -8.14 12.91
N ASP A 63 35.56 -9.39 12.44
CA ASP A 63 35.70 -10.71 13.08
C ASP A 63 34.52 -11.15 13.99
N ALA A 64 34.27 -12.47 14.02
CA ALA A 64 33.30 -13.27 14.80
C ALA A 64 31.85 -13.30 14.24
N SER A 65 31.35 -14.32 13.52
CA SER A 65 31.46 -15.79 13.58
C SER A 65 30.58 -16.47 14.66
N LEU A 66 29.85 -17.52 14.22
CA LEU A 66 29.29 -18.68 14.96
C LEU A 66 27.94 -18.47 15.69
N SER A 67 26.82 -19.13 15.32
CA SER A 67 26.45 -20.58 15.36
C SER A 67 25.52 -20.90 16.53
N SER A 68 24.75 -21.99 16.37
CA SER A 68 23.93 -22.79 17.33
C SER A 68 22.43 -22.64 17.09
N SER A 69 21.71 -23.57 16.45
CA SER A 69 21.46 -25.00 16.72
C SER A 69 20.66 -25.28 18.00
N SER A 70 19.47 -25.85 17.82
CA SER A 70 18.77 -26.83 18.67
C SER A 70 17.60 -27.35 17.81
N ASP A 71 17.55 -28.60 17.30
CA ASP A 71 17.41 -29.90 17.98
C ASP A 71 16.27 -29.86 19.01
N GLU A 72 15.40 -30.83 19.23
CA GLU A 72 15.00 -32.13 18.66
C GLU A 72 13.87 -32.54 19.65
N THR A 73 12.77 -33.18 19.23
CA THR A 73 12.19 -34.32 19.99
C THR A 73 11.20 -35.05 19.10
N SER A 74 11.67 -36.19 18.60
CA SER A 74 10.86 -37.31 18.12
C SER A 74 10.09 -37.94 19.29
N GLN A 75 8.84 -38.33 19.05
CA GLN A 75 8.29 -39.53 19.69
C GLN A 75 7.64 -40.41 18.62
N THR A 76 8.41 -41.43 18.27
CA THR A 76 8.00 -42.69 17.65
C THR A 76 7.27 -43.53 18.70
N GLN A 77 6.09 -44.05 18.40
CA GLN A 77 5.72 -45.37 18.88
C GLN A 77 5.09 -46.19 17.76
N ASP A 78 5.80 -47.28 17.53
CA ASP A 78 5.56 -48.41 16.66
C ASP A 78 4.33 -49.20 17.13
N SER A 79 3.51 -49.64 16.17
CA SER A 79 2.82 -50.92 16.28
C SER A 79 2.75 -51.51 14.87
N THR A 80 3.80 -52.27 14.61
CA THR A 80 3.91 -53.39 13.69
C THR A 80 2.63 -54.25 13.60
N ALA A 81 2.15 -54.51 12.37
CA ALA A 81 1.96 -55.88 11.87
C ALA A 81 1.52 -55.89 10.40
N SER A 82 2.34 -56.56 9.61
CA SER A 82 2.23 -56.90 8.19
C SER A 82 1.03 -57.79 7.88
N SER A 83 0.37 -57.56 6.74
CA SER A 83 -0.30 -58.60 5.95
C SER A 83 -0.45 -58.13 4.50
N SER A 84 0.36 -58.72 3.64
CA SER A 84 0.31 -58.65 2.18
C SER A 84 -1.03 -59.15 1.62
N GLN A 85 -1.63 -58.45 0.65
CA GLN A 85 -2.06 -59.05 -0.62
C GLN A 85 -2.63 -58.04 -1.62
N SER A 86 -2.27 -58.30 -2.87
CA SER A 86 -2.59 -57.66 -4.14
C SER A 86 -4.03 -57.19 -4.39
N SER A 87 -4.08 -56.02 -5.04
CA SER A 87 -4.88 -55.70 -6.23
C SER A 87 -6.40 -55.88 -6.20
N ALA A 88 -7.11 -54.76 -6.07
CA ALA A 88 -8.27 -54.47 -6.91
C ALA A 88 -8.40 -52.96 -7.05
N SER A 89 -8.20 -52.49 -8.28
CA SER A 89 -8.62 -51.17 -8.73
C SER A 89 -10.14 -51.11 -8.66
N ASP A 90 -10.68 -50.29 -7.79
CA ASP A 90 -11.97 -49.66 -8.04
C ASP A 90 -11.72 -48.15 -8.01
N SER A 91 -11.73 -47.59 -9.21
CA SER A 91 -11.75 -46.17 -9.46
C SER A 91 -13.07 -45.63 -8.91
N ASP A 92 -13.09 -45.29 -7.62
CA ASP A 92 -14.02 -44.28 -7.13
C ASP A 92 -13.77 -43.04 -7.97
N ASP A 93 -14.80 -42.72 -8.74
CA ASP A 93 -14.92 -41.73 -9.79
C ASP A 93 -14.75 -40.31 -9.21
N ALA A 94 -13.56 -40.01 -8.70
CA ALA A 94 -13.14 -38.67 -8.33
C ALA A 94 -12.81 -37.92 -9.63
N VAL A 95 -13.85 -37.60 -10.39
CA VAL A 95 -13.77 -36.58 -11.43
C VAL A 95 -13.31 -35.29 -10.77
N ALA A 96 -12.08 -34.88 -11.09
CA ALA A 96 -11.60 -33.54 -10.81
C ALA A 96 -12.57 -32.55 -11.45
N THR A 97 -13.41 -31.90 -10.65
CA THR A 97 -14.14 -30.72 -11.10
C THR A 97 -13.11 -29.60 -11.22
N ASP A 98 -12.69 -29.30 -12.45
CA ASP A 98 -11.91 -28.10 -12.73
C ASP A 98 -12.62 -26.90 -12.07
N PRO A 99 -11.90 -26.03 -11.33
CA PRO A 99 -12.51 -24.85 -10.76
C PRO A 99 -13.13 -24.03 -11.89
N THR A 100 -14.43 -23.75 -11.75
CA THR A 100 -15.19 -22.96 -12.72
C THR A 100 -14.46 -21.65 -13.00
N THR A 101 -13.80 -21.57 -14.16
CA THR A 101 -13.11 -20.35 -14.59
C THR A 101 -14.19 -19.33 -14.88
N THR A 102 -14.39 -18.39 -13.95
CA THR A 102 -15.25 -17.23 -14.19
C THR A 102 -14.56 -16.40 -15.26
N SER A 103 -15.11 -16.40 -16.48
CA SER A 103 -14.58 -15.62 -17.60
C SER A 103 -14.49 -14.15 -17.23
N GLN A 104 -13.28 -13.69 -16.92
CA GLN A 104 -13.01 -12.30 -16.56
C GLN A 104 -13.03 -11.46 -17.83
N SER A 105 -13.92 -10.47 -17.90
CA SER A 105 -13.99 -9.58 -19.06
C SER A 105 -12.72 -8.73 -19.17
N THR A 106 -12.24 -8.55 -20.41
CA THR A 106 -11.07 -7.72 -20.69
C THR A 106 -11.46 -6.52 -21.56
N LYS A 107 -10.75 -5.41 -21.36
CA LYS A 107 -10.86 -4.18 -22.13
C LYS A 107 -9.45 -3.62 -22.33
N ASN A 108 -9.07 -3.37 -23.58
CA ASN A 108 -7.73 -2.86 -23.94
C ASN A 108 -6.58 -3.73 -23.39
N GLY A 109 -6.75 -5.06 -23.40
CA GLY A 109 -5.73 -6.01 -22.89
C GLY A 109 -5.61 -6.04 -21.36
N LYS A 110 -6.48 -5.35 -20.63
CA LYS A 110 -6.56 -5.37 -19.17
C LYS A 110 -7.86 -5.99 -18.70
N THR A 111 -7.83 -6.63 -17.55
CA THR A 111 -9.01 -7.05 -16.80
C THR A 111 -9.90 -5.85 -16.48
N VAL A 112 -11.22 -6.00 -16.68
CA VAL A 112 -12.20 -5.00 -16.23
C VAL A 112 -12.38 -5.11 -14.72
N ALA A 113 -11.93 -4.09 -14.00
CA ALA A 113 -12.05 -3.97 -12.55
C ALA A 113 -13.45 -3.48 -12.14
N GLN A 114 -14.08 -4.19 -11.22
CA GLN A 114 -15.38 -3.86 -10.63
C GLN A 114 -15.15 -2.91 -9.45
N VAL A 115 -15.03 -1.61 -9.75
CA VAL A 115 -14.75 -0.57 -8.75
C VAL A 115 -16.05 -0.12 -8.10
N GLN A 116 -16.10 -0.14 -6.78
CA GLN A 116 -17.25 0.28 -5.99
C GLN A 116 -16.85 1.37 -5.00
N LEU A 117 -17.64 2.44 -4.96
CA LEU A 117 -17.66 3.38 -3.84
C LEU A 117 -18.44 2.75 -2.70
N THR A 118 -17.81 2.57 -1.54
CA THR A 118 -18.42 1.93 -0.36
C THR A 118 -19.01 2.95 0.59
N TRP A 119 -18.38 4.13 0.69
CA TRP A 119 -18.86 5.26 1.50
C TRP A 119 -18.32 6.57 0.93
N TRP A 120 -19.07 7.65 1.11
CA TRP A 120 -18.64 9.00 0.78
C TRP A 120 -19.44 10.02 1.60
N ASP A 121 -18.78 11.15 1.92
CA ASP A 121 -19.43 12.32 2.51
C ASP A 121 -18.63 13.59 2.21
N ALA A 122 -19.22 14.75 2.49
CA ALA A 122 -18.53 16.03 2.47
C ALA A 122 -18.63 16.71 3.84
N GLU A 123 -17.49 16.81 4.51
CA GLU A 123 -17.35 17.42 5.82
C GLU A 123 -16.37 18.62 5.77
N SER A 124 -15.96 19.11 6.95
CA SER A 124 -15.03 20.25 7.08
C SER A 124 -13.68 20.03 6.37
N ALA A 125 -13.20 18.79 6.31
CA ALA A 125 -11.97 18.45 5.61
C ALA A 125 -12.10 18.46 4.07
N GLY A 126 -13.32 18.35 3.54
CA GLY A 126 -13.63 18.26 2.12
C GLY A 126 -14.46 17.02 1.78
N ILE A 127 -14.40 16.60 0.51
CA ILE A 127 -15.05 15.37 0.07
C ILE A 127 -14.16 14.19 0.44
N GLN A 128 -14.70 13.28 1.26
CA GLN A 128 -14.07 12.03 1.64
C GLN A 128 -14.81 10.88 0.96
N ALA A 129 -14.07 9.90 0.46
CA ALA A 129 -14.66 8.69 -0.09
C ALA A 129 -13.78 7.47 0.16
N ASN A 130 -14.42 6.32 0.27
CA ASN A 130 -13.79 5.02 0.38
C ASN A 130 -14.35 4.08 -0.70
N GLY A 131 -13.55 3.09 -1.09
CA GLY A 131 -13.99 2.09 -2.05
C GLY A 131 -13.06 0.89 -2.15
N ALA A 132 -13.47 -0.06 -2.99
CA ALA A 132 -12.73 -1.28 -3.27
C ALA A 132 -12.95 -1.77 -4.70
N VAL A 133 -12.10 -2.70 -5.13
CA VAL A 133 -12.17 -3.41 -6.40
C VAL A 133 -12.53 -4.87 -6.14
N ASN A 134 -13.77 -5.25 -6.42
CA ASN A 134 -14.34 -6.50 -5.89
C ASN A 134 -13.87 -7.78 -6.59
N ASN A 135 -13.36 -7.68 -7.82
CA ASN A 135 -12.98 -8.84 -8.65
C ASN A 135 -11.48 -8.89 -8.97
N VAL A 136 -10.66 -8.10 -8.26
CA VAL A 136 -9.22 -8.03 -8.46
C VAL A 136 -8.54 -8.09 -7.09
N VAL A 137 -7.56 -8.98 -6.96
CA VAL A 137 -6.68 -9.08 -5.79
C VAL A 137 -5.25 -8.94 -6.28
N GLU A 138 -4.71 -7.73 -6.18
CA GLU A 138 -3.33 -7.46 -6.60
C GLU A 138 -2.71 -6.27 -5.87
N THR A 139 -1.38 -6.23 -5.91
CA THR A 139 -0.55 -5.12 -5.43
C THR A 139 -0.20 -4.16 -6.57
N GLY A 140 0.09 -2.90 -6.24
CA GLY A 140 0.65 -1.93 -7.20
C GLY A 140 -0.38 -1.29 -8.14
N GLY A 141 -1.64 -1.18 -7.71
CA GLY A 141 -2.66 -0.39 -8.39
C GLY A 141 -2.82 1.00 -7.76
N THR A 142 -3.41 1.92 -8.52
CA THR A 142 -3.71 3.29 -8.08
C THR A 142 -5.21 3.52 -8.13
N CYS A 143 -5.75 4.08 -7.05
CA CYS A 143 -7.12 4.58 -7.00
C CYS A 143 -7.13 6.11 -7.15
N THR A 144 -8.03 6.62 -7.98
CA THR A 144 -8.21 8.07 -8.17
C THR A 144 -9.66 8.45 -7.90
N LEU A 145 -9.86 9.32 -6.92
CA LEU A 145 -11.15 9.96 -6.67
C LEU A 145 -11.23 11.22 -7.53
N THR A 146 -12.27 11.34 -8.35
CA THR A 146 -12.55 12.54 -9.14
C THR A 146 -13.88 13.13 -8.71
N ALA A 147 -13.91 14.43 -8.42
CA ALA A 147 -15.12 15.20 -8.17
C ALA A 147 -15.31 16.25 -9.27
N THR A 148 -16.52 16.34 -9.83
CA THR A 148 -16.87 17.32 -10.86
C THR A 148 -18.07 18.17 -10.46
N LYS A 149 -18.01 19.46 -10.82
CA LYS A 149 -19.10 20.43 -10.70
C LYS A 149 -19.09 21.36 -11.91
N GLY A 150 -20.04 21.18 -12.82
CA GLY A 150 -20.05 21.89 -14.10
C GLY A 150 -18.78 21.57 -14.90
N SER A 151 -18.00 22.59 -15.25
CA SER A 151 -16.71 22.46 -15.92
C SER A 151 -15.52 22.24 -14.98
N VAL A 152 -15.71 22.37 -13.66
CA VAL A 152 -14.63 22.21 -12.67
C VAL A 152 -14.47 20.74 -12.33
N SER A 153 -13.24 20.25 -12.38
CA SER A 153 -12.86 18.90 -11.95
C SER A 153 -11.71 18.95 -10.96
N ARG A 154 -11.81 18.17 -9.87
CA ARG A 154 -10.76 17.97 -8.88
C ARG A 154 -10.49 16.49 -8.76
N SER A 155 -9.24 16.10 -8.54
CA SER A 155 -8.89 14.69 -8.37
C SER A 155 -7.73 14.51 -7.42
N VAL A 156 -7.79 13.43 -6.65
CA VAL A 156 -6.74 12.99 -5.74
C VAL A 156 -6.54 11.49 -5.95
N SER A 157 -5.29 11.06 -5.95
CA SER A 157 -4.91 9.66 -6.14
C SER A 157 -4.20 9.12 -4.91
N ARG A 158 -4.30 7.80 -4.72
CA ARG A 158 -3.49 7.05 -3.75
C ARG A 158 -3.21 5.65 -4.25
N GLU A 159 -2.21 5.04 -3.64
CA GLU A 159 -1.95 3.61 -3.82
C GLU A 159 -3.09 2.77 -3.23
N ALA A 160 -3.45 1.73 -3.98
CA ALA A 160 -4.38 0.71 -3.55
C ALA A 160 -3.65 -0.37 -2.76
N THR A 161 -4.33 -0.94 -1.77
CA THR A 161 -3.77 -1.95 -0.86
C THR A 161 -4.47 -3.28 -1.11
N VAL A 162 -3.70 -4.35 -1.27
CA VAL A 162 -4.25 -5.70 -1.40
C VAL A 162 -4.91 -6.14 -0.08
N ASN A 163 -6.06 -6.81 -0.18
CA ASN A 163 -6.77 -7.45 0.93
C ASN A 163 -7.01 -8.94 0.56
N ALA A 164 -7.51 -9.75 1.50
CA ALA A 164 -7.71 -11.18 1.34
C ALA A 164 -8.54 -11.57 0.11
N THR A 165 -9.55 -10.76 -0.25
CA THR A 165 -10.49 -11.08 -1.33
C THR A 165 -10.70 -9.95 -2.34
N ASN A 166 -10.09 -8.78 -2.14
CA ASN A 166 -10.22 -7.63 -3.01
C ASN A 166 -8.99 -6.73 -2.94
N THR A 167 -8.97 -5.68 -3.76
CA THR A 167 -8.02 -4.58 -3.64
C THR A 167 -8.75 -3.37 -3.07
N SER A 168 -8.30 -2.87 -1.92
CA SER A 168 -8.88 -1.72 -1.22
C SER A 168 -8.28 -0.40 -1.74
N CYS A 169 -9.15 0.59 -1.98
CA CYS A 169 -8.71 1.95 -2.25
C CYS A 169 -8.51 2.76 -0.97
N GLY A 170 -8.97 2.28 0.19
CA GLY A 170 -9.05 3.03 1.43
C GLY A 170 -9.71 4.41 1.29
N GLU A 171 -9.52 5.28 2.30
CA GLU A 171 -10.05 6.65 2.27
C GLU A 171 -9.21 7.58 1.37
N ILE A 172 -9.89 8.42 0.58
CA ILE A 172 -9.32 9.46 -0.26
C ILE A 172 -10.07 10.75 0.02
N THR A 173 -9.34 11.83 0.25
CA THR A 173 -9.91 13.14 0.57
C THR A 173 -9.52 14.18 -0.47
N ILE A 174 -10.51 14.80 -1.11
CA ILE A 174 -10.31 16.03 -1.88
C ILE A 174 -10.45 17.21 -0.92
N PRO A 175 -9.39 18.01 -0.68
CA PRO A 175 -9.41 19.05 0.33
C PRO A 175 -10.50 20.11 0.12
N ARG A 176 -11.14 20.58 1.20
CA ARG A 176 -12.19 21.61 1.19
C ARG A 176 -11.77 22.88 0.44
N SER A 177 -10.50 23.27 0.50
CA SER A 177 -9.94 24.45 -0.19
C SER A 177 -10.00 24.37 -1.72
N GLN A 178 -10.17 23.17 -2.28
CA GLN A 178 -10.30 22.95 -3.72
C GLN A 178 -11.76 22.93 -4.20
N LEU A 179 -12.70 22.98 -3.25
CA LEU A 179 -14.12 22.73 -3.45
C LEU A 179 -14.93 24.00 -3.18
N ALA A 180 -15.84 24.31 -4.10
CA ALA A 180 -16.89 25.28 -3.88
C ALA A 180 -18.13 24.60 -3.27
N VAL A 181 -18.92 25.34 -2.50
CA VAL A 181 -20.19 24.87 -1.92
C VAL A 181 -21.16 24.37 -2.99
N GLY A 182 -21.99 23.39 -2.67
CA GLY A 182 -23.03 22.82 -3.54
C GLY A 182 -22.75 21.38 -3.97
N ASN A 183 -23.53 20.91 -4.96
CA ASN A 183 -23.49 19.52 -5.39
C ASN A 183 -22.28 19.22 -6.30
N TRP A 184 -21.58 18.15 -5.97
CA TRP A 184 -20.50 17.56 -6.74
C TRP A 184 -20.88 16.14 -7.17
N THR A 185 -20.44 15.75 -8.36
CA THR A 185 -20.51 14.35 -8.81
C THR A 185 -19.15 13.70 -8.62
N ILE A 186 -19.09 12.59 -7.89
CA ILE A 186 -17.86 11.87 -7.62
C ILE A 186 -17.83 10.51 -8.33
N ARG A 187 -16.62 10.08 -8.70
CA ARG A 187 -16.33 8.74 -9.22
C ARG A 187 -14.98 8.27 -8.70
N LEU A 188 -14.86 6.97 -8.49
CA LEU A 188 -13.60 6.31 -8.13
C LEU A 188 -13.13 5.48 -9.32
N SER A 189 -11.91 5.72 -9.78
CA SER A 189 -11.25 4.87 -10.78
C SER A 189 -10.12 4.06 -10.16
N TYR A 190 -9.84 2.92 -10.78
CA TYR A 190 -8.71 2.05 -10.46
C TYR A 190 -7.94 1.73 -11.73
N SER A 191 -6.61 1.71 -11.63
CA SER A 191 -5.73 1.31 -12.73
C SER A 191 -4.48 0.62 -12.18
N SER A 192 -4.06 -0.46 -12.84
CA SER A 192 -2.80 -1.16 -12.62
C SER A 192 -2.20 -1.60 -13.96
N SER A 193 -1.10 -2.36 -13.93
CA SER A 193 -0.56 -2.99 -15.15
C SER A 193 -1.54 -3.98 -15.78
N LYS A 194 -2.35 -4.69 -14.98
CA LYS A 194 -3.21 -5.80 -15.43
C LYS A 194 -4.69 -5.48 -15.47
N SER A 195 -5.16 -4.49 -14.72
CA SER A 195 -6.58 -4.25 -14.49
C SER A 195 -6.92 -2.77 -14.52
N GLN A 196 -8.14 -2.44 -14.96
CA GLN A 196 -8.65 -1.06 -14.90
C GLN A 196 -10.17 -1.02 -14.82
N GLY A 197 -10.71 0.00 -14.18
CA GLY A 197 -12.15 0.17 -14.02
C GLY A 197 -12.53 1.49 -13.39
N VAL A 198 -13.82 1.81 -13.43
CA VAL A 198 -14.36 3.02 -12.82
C VAL A 198 -15.73 2.74 -12.25
N SER A 199 -16.02 3.30 -11.08
CA SER A 199 -17.31 3.18 -10.42
C SER A 199 -18.43 3.89 -11.17
N GLY A 200 -19.66 3.62 -10.73
CA GLY A 200 -20.79 4.52 -10.94
C GLY A 200 -20.54 5.90 -10.33
N SER A 201 -21.31 6.88 -10.80
CA SER A 201 -21.28 8.25 -10.26
C SER A 201 -22.14 8.37 -9.01
N GLN A 202 -21.67 9.14 -8.03
CA GLN A 202 -22.43 9.50 -6.84
C GLN A 202 -22.51 11.01 -6.69
N THR A 203 -23.58 11.53 -6.09
CA THR A 203 -23.70 12.95 -5.75
C THR A 203 -23.36 13.16 -4.28
N VAL A 204 -22.60 14.20 -4.00
CA VAL A 204 -22.27 14.65 -2.64
C VAL A 204 -22.46 16.16 -2.55
N ASN A 205 -23.01 16.64 -1.44
CA ASN A 205 -23.26 18.06 -1.22
C ASN A 205 -22.20 18.65 -0.31
N VAL A 206 -21.42 19.62 -0.80
CA VAL A 206 -20.47 20.37 0.03
C VAL A 206 -21.22 21.56 0.66
N ALA A 207 -21.44 21.51 1.97
CA ALA A 207 -22.05 22.61 2.72
C ALA A 207 -21.06 23.77 2.94
N ASP A 208 -21.60 24.92 3.35
CA ASP A 208 -20.81 26.11 3.73
C ASP A 208 -19.95 25.82 4.98
#